data_AF-A0A367PUK8-F1
#
_entry.id   AF-A0A367PUK8-F1
#
_cell.length_a   1.000
_cell.length_b   1.000
_cell.length_c   1.000
_cell.angle_alpha   90.00
_cell.angle_beta   90.00
_cell.angle_gamma   90.00
#
_symmetry.space_group_name_H-M   'P 1'
#
loop_
_entity.id
_entity.type
_entity.pdbx_description
1 polymer ?
#
loop_
_entity_poly.entity_id
_entity_poly.type
_entity_poly.pdbx_seq_one_letter_code
_entity_poly.pdbx_strand_id
1 'polypeptide(L)'
;MNKIWFGNTLLFSSVLASTLLASPNVARSNNFTVPETLANTAPCRLNVTGAYLTTIFNPDKSVSSRGVITLTADGNFFVTDSNQGGVTNVFNPFTSGQGAWKCNGKTKVSARSITFAFPGSAGAGSIGRADYQASFNPQTQTVQGTITLRLFNLNANPLLNNVSPVGTFNFSGQQIKPN
;
A
#
# COMPACT_ATOMS: atom_id res chain seq x y z
N MET A 1 -19.15 45.15 -41.96
CA MET A 1 -20.19 45.20 -40.90
C MET A 1 -19.84 44.14 -39.87
N ASN A 2 -18.90 44.41 -38.95
CA ASN A 2 -19.10 44.84 -37.55
C ASN A 2 -20.21 44.07 -36.79
N LYS A 3 -19.81 43.18 -35.86
CA LYS A 3 -19.74 43.49 -34.42
C LYS A 3 -19.03 42.38 -33.62
N ILE A 4 -17.99 42.82 -32.91
CA ILE A 4 -17.28 42.13 -31.82
C ILE A 4 -18.17 42.16 -30.57
N TRP A 5 -18.19 41.08 -29.78
CA TRP A 5 -18.81 41.08 -28.44
C TRP A 5 -17.82 40.62 -27.38
N PHE A 6 -17.68 41.45 -26.36
CA PHE A 6 -16.89 41.33 -25.13
C PHE A 6 -17.34 40.08 -24.35
N GLY A 7 -16.49 39.27 -23.73
CA GLY A 7 -15.57 39.62 -22.64
C GLY A 7 -16.29 39.48 -21.31
N ASN A 8 -15.95 38.46 -20.50
CA ASN A 8 -15.98 38.54 -19.03
C ASN A 8 -15.17 37.41 -18.40
N THR A 9 -13.94 37.79 -18.05
CA THR A 9 -13.02 37.15 -17.12
C THR A 9 -13.64 37.09 -15.72
N LEU A 10 -13.66 35.92 -15.09
CA LEU A 10 -13.92 35.78 -13.65
C LEU A 10 -12.65 35.29 -12.95
N LEU A 11 -11.81 36.24 -12.57
CA LEU A 11 -10.74 36.04 -11.59
C LEU A 11 -11.35 36.25 -10.20
N PHE A 12 -11.54 35.18 -9.44
CA PHE A 12 -11.84 35.29 -8.01
C PHE A 12 -10.52 35.50 -7.25
N SER A 13 -10.15 36.77 -7.11
CA SER A 13 -9.17 37.22 -6.13
C SER A 13 -9.90 37.66 -4.86
N SER A 14 -9.72 36.94 -3.76
CA SER A 14 -10.02 37.43 -2.42
C SER A 14 -8.81 37.24 -1.51
N VAL A 15 -8.04 38.32 -1.37
CA VAL A 15 -7.03 38.48 -0.33
C VAL A 15 -7.77 38.97 0.92
N LEU A 16 -7.88 38.10 1.93
CA LEU A 16 -8.28 38.51 3.28
C LEU A 16 -7.01 38.73 4.09
N ALA A 17 -6.60 40.00 4.19
CA ALA A 17 -5.59 40.46 5.13
C ALA A 17 -6.28 40.79 6.46
N SER A 18 -6.02 39.99 7.48
CA SER A 18 -6.33 40.32 8.87
C SER A 18 -5.03 40.30 9.67
N THR A 19 -4.48 41.49 9.93
CA THR A 19 -3.44 41.70 10.94
C THR A 19 -4.05 42.28 12.20
N LEU A 20 -3.50 41.86 13.36
CA LEU A 20 -3.51 42.42 14.75
C LEU A 20 -3.81 41.25 15.71
N LEU A 21 -3.06 40.93 16.77
CA LEU A 21 -1.92 41.49 17.51
C LEU A 21 -1.21 40.33 18.25
N ALA A 22 0.04 40.56 18.66
CA ALA A 22 0.90 39.60 19.33
C ALA A 22 0.45 39.21 20.76
N SER A 23 0.48 37.90 21.02
CA SER A 23 1.01 37.15 22.20
C SER A 23 0.49 37.47 23.63
N PRO A 24 0.28 36.47 24.52
CA PRO A 24 1.28 35.43 24.80
C PRO A 24 0.76 34.00 25.08
N ASN A 25 1.71 33.09 25.25
CA ASN A 25 1.57 31.72 25.76
C ASN A 25 1.03 30.67 24.78
N VAL A 26 1.80 30.39 23.74
CA VAL A 26 1.95 28.98 23.34
C VAL A 26 2.65 28.31 24.52
N ALA A 27 1.87 27.70 25.41
CA ALA A 27 2.39 26.65 26.25
C ALA A 27 2.97 25.61 25.30
N ARG A 28 4.30 25.56 25.20
CA ARG A 28 5.02 24.38 24.72
C ARG A 28 4.63 23.27 25.69
N SER A 29 3.57 22.56 25.36
CA SER A 29 3.38 21.22 25.88
C SER A 29 4.57 20.40 25.37
N ASN A 30 5.61 20.30 26.19
CA ASN A 30 6.67 19.31 26.02
C ASN A 30 6.19 17.90 26.40
N ASN A 31 4.89 17.72 26.67
CA ASN A 31 4.29 16.41 26.81
C ASN A 31 3.65 16.01 25.48
N PHE A 32 4.50 15.75 24.50
CA PHE A 32 4.16 14.73 23.51
C PHE A 32 4.27 13.39 24.22
N THR A 33 3.26 13.06 25.03
CA THR A 33 3.09 11.72 25.56
C THR A 33 2.86 10.86 24.33
N VAL A 34 3.93 10.24 23.82
CA VAL A 34 3.86 9.28 22.74
C VAL A 34 2.79 8.27 23.18
N PRO A 35 1.63 8.19 22.49
CA PRO A 35 0.62 7.22 22.82
C PRO A 35 1.28 5.86 23.01
N GLU A 36 0.90 5.11 24.04
CA GLU A 36 1.52 3.82 24.38
C GLU A 36 1.57 2.86 23.16
N THR A 37 0.63 3.03 22.22
CA THR A 37 0.59 2.39 20.89
C THR A 37 1.72 2.80 19.94
N LEU A 38 2.15 4.07 19.92
CA LEU A 38 3.32 4.55 19.17
C LEU A 38 4.63 4.04 19.81
N ALA A 39 4.72 4.02 21.15
CA ALA A 39 5.88 3.47 21.85
C ALA A 39 6.04 1.96 21.61
N ASN A 40 4.94 1.20 21.55
CA ASN A 40 4.96 -0.24 21.27
C ASN A 40 5.23 -0.58 19.79
N THR A 41 5.01 0.35 18.85
CA THR A 41 5.19 0.13 17.40
C THR A 41 6.51 0.65 16.85
N ALA A 42 7.19 1.57 17.55
CA ALA A 42 8.53 2.02 17.18
C ALA A 42 9.54 0.86 17.02
N PRO A 43 9.60 -0.14 17.94
CA PRO A 43 10.45 -1.31 17.74
C PRO A 43 10.07 -2.12 16.50
N CYS A 44 8.77 -2.20 16.18
CA CYS A 44 8.31 -2.90 14.99
C CYS A 44 8.78 -2.21 13.70
N ARG A 45 8.60 -0.90 13.57
CA ARG A 45 9.02 -0.18 12.36
C ARG A 45 10.53 -0.33 12.10
N LEU A 46 11.35 -0.30 13.14
CA LEU A 46 12.79 -0.54 13.03
C LEU A 46 13.13 -1.95 12.54
N ASN A 47 12.35 -2.96 12.95
CA ASN A 47 12.61 -4.37 12.64
C ASN A 47 12.08 -4.84 11.28
N VAL A 48 11.05 -4.18 10.73
CA VAL A 48 10.32 -4.67 9.54
C VAL A 48 10.46 -3.78 8.31
N THR A 49 11.00 -2.56 8.45
CA THR A 49 11.21 -1.66 7.31
C THR A 49 12.27 -2.24 6.38
N GLY A 50 11.99 -2.22 5.08
CA GLY A 50 12.90 -2.69 4.03
C GLY A 50 12.17 -3.35 2.86
N ALA A 51 12.96 -3.82 1.91
CA ALA A 51 12.50 -4.61 0.77
C ALA A 51 12.79 -6.09 1.00
N TYR A 52 11.89 -6.96 0.58
CA TYR A 52 11.97 -8.41 0.74
C TYR A 52 11.67 -9.10 -0.58
N LEU A 53 12.56 -10.01 -0.99
CA LEU A 53 12.32 -10.90 -2.11
C LEU A 53 11.46 -12.07 -1.62
N THR A 54 10.25 -12.20 -2.15
CA THR A 54 9.26 -13.17 -1.71
C THR A 54 9.07 -14.32 -2.72
N THR A 55 8.65 -15.45 -2.18
CA THR A 55 8.08 -16.58 -2.92
C THR A 55 6.65 -16.76 -2.43
N ILE A 56 5.71 -16.75 -3.36
CA ILE A 56 4.28 -16.96 -3.11
C ILE A 56 3.94 -18.38 -3.53
N PHE A 57 3.16 -19.07 -2.70
CA PHE A 57 2.85 -20.48 -2.87
C PHE A 57 1.36 -20.68 -3.14
N ASN A 58 1.07 -21.65 -4.02
CA ASN A 58 -0.27 -22.21 -4.16
C ASN A 58 -0.63 -23.04 -2.91
N PRO A 59 -1.92 -23.39 -2.71
CA PRO A 59 -2.34 -24.23 -1.58
C PRO A 59 -1.62 -25.59 -1.49
N ASP A 60 -1.19 -26.14 -2.62
CA ASP A 60 -0.43 -27.39 -2.73
C ASP A 60 1.08 -27.23 -2.44
N LYS A 61 1.52 -26.03 -2.04
CA LYS A 61 2.92 -25.64 -1.78
C LYS A 61 3.81 -25.53 -3.03
N SER A 62 3.26 -25.69 -4.23
CA SER A 62 3.98 -25.34 -5.46
C SER A 62 4.22 -23.82 -5.51
N VAL A 63 5.30 -23.41 -6.18
CA VAL A 63 5.59 -21.99 -6.38
C VAL A 63 4.53 -21.41 -7.33
N SER A 64 3.76 -20.46 -6.82
CA SER A 64 2.80 -19.68 -7.61
C SER A 64 3.53 -18.51 -8.26
N SER A 65 4.22 -17.71 -7.45
CA SER A 65 4.97 -16.58 -7.98
C SER A 65 6.18 -16.14 -7.17
N ARG A 66 6.93 -15.18 -7.73
CA ARG A 66 8.02 -14.46 -7.05
C ARG A 66 7.66 -12.98 -7.00
N GLY A 67 7.99 -12.32 -5.91
CA GLY A 67 7.67 -10.91 -5.75
C GLY A 67 8.72 -10.15 -4.97
N VAL A 68 8.56 -8.84 -4.94
CA VAL A 68 9.26 -7.95 -4.03
C VAL A 68 8.21 -7.14 -3.30
N ILE A 69 8.25 -7.18 -1.98
CA ILE A 69 7.46 -6.28 -1.13
C ILE A 69 8.39 -5.27 -0.48
N THR A 70 7.94 -4.03 -0.36
CA THR A 70 8.69 -2.97 0.33
C THR A 70 7.80 -2.31 1.38
N LEU A 71 8.28 -2.31 2.62
CA LEU A 71 7.69 -1.60 3.74
C LEU A 71 8.57 -0.39 4.03
N THR A 72 8.06 0.79 3.74
CA THR A 72 8.79 2.05 3.98
C THR A 72 8.52 2.59 5.38
N ALA A 73 9.47 3.35 5.93
CA ALA A 73 9.41 3.83 7.32
C ALA A 73 8.18 4.72 7.60
N ASP A 74 7.70 5.46 6.59
CA ASP A 74 6.55 6.35 6.66
C ASP A 74 5.19 5.63 6.52
N GLY A 75 5.19 4.32 6.27
CA GLY A 75 3.98 3.50 6.20
C GLY A 75 3.48 3.20 4.79
N ASN A 76 4.20 3.58 3.73
CA ASN A 76 3.86 3.16 2.37
C ASN A 76 4.29 1.70 2.09
N PHE A 77 3.47 1.00 1.32
CA PHE A 77 3.67 -0.40 0.96
C PHE A 77 3.69 -0.55 -0.56
N PHE A 78 4.74 -1.16 -1.08
CA PHE A 78 4.91 -1.40 -2.51
C PHE A 78 5.05 -2.90 -2.77
N VAL A 79 4.46 -3.35 -3.87
CA VAL A 79 4.52 -4.75 -4.31
C VAL A 79 4.88 -4.76 -5.79
N THR A 80 5.80 -5.64 -6.16
CA THR A 80 5.96 -6.11 -7.54
C THR A 80 5.84 -7.62 -7.50
N ASP A 81 4.98 -8.20 -8.32
CA ASP A 81 4.78 -9.65 -8.38
C ASP A 81 4.93 -10.09 -9.82
N SER A 82 5.83 -11.04 -10.09
CA SER A 82 6.03 -11.57 -11.44
C SER A 82 4.81 -12.33 -11.93
N ASN A 83 4.01 -12.91 -11.02
CA ASN A 83 2.76 -13.59 -11.31
C ASN A 83 2.92 -14.52 -12.51
N GLN A 84 3.84 -15.49 -12.37
CA GLN A 84 4.47 -16.22 -13.47
C GLN A 84 3.42 -16.74 -14.45
N GLY A 85 3.46 -16.24 -15.69
CA GLY A 85 2.55 -16.69 -16.76
C GLY A 85 1.15 -16.09 -16.74
N GLY A 86 0.79 -15.28 -15.74
CA GLY A 86 -0.57 -14.75 -15.58
C GLY A 86 -1.58 -15.85 -15.27
N VAL A 87 -2.87 -15.51 -15.29
CA VAL A 87 -3.96 -16.48 -15.16
C VAL A 87 -4.92 -16.28 -16.32
N THR A 88 -5.05 -17.30 -17.16
CA THR A 88 -5.92 -17.30 -18.34
C THR A 88 -7.34 -16.87 -18.01
N ASN A 89 -7.87 -15.94 -18.81
CA ASN A 89 -9.17 -15.27 -18.65
C ASN A 89 -9.34 -14.44 -17.36
N VAL A 90 -8.29 -14.20 -16.57
CA VAL A 90 -8.35 -13.42 -15.33
C VAL A 90 -7.42 -12.21 -15.41
N PHE A 91 -6.11 -12.39 -15.60
CA PHE A 91 -5.14 -11.28 -15.66
C PHE A 91 -3.82 -11.69 -16.35
N ASN A 92 -3.10 -10.69 -16.86
CA ASN A 92 -1.77 -10.85 -17.45
C ASN A 92 -0.66 -11.10 -16.39
N PRO A 93 0.49 -11.65 -16.81
CA PRO A 93 1.68 -11.73 -15.96
C PRO A 93 2.14 -10.33 -15.53
N PHE A 94 2.94 -10.30 -14.47
CA PHE A 94 3.51 -9.09 -13.87
C PHE A 94 2.47 -8.07 -13.36
N THR A 95 2.54 -7.77 -12.07
CA THR A 95 1.72 -6.72 -11.46
C THR A 95 2.56 -5.86 -10.52
N SER A 96 2.15 -4.61 -10.37
CA SER A 96 2.74 -3.68 -9.41
C SER A 96 1.64 -3.00 -8.61
N GLY A 97 1.74 -3.08 -7.29
CA GLY A 97 0.76 -2.52 -6.37
C GLY A 97 1.37 -1.49 -5.43
N GLN A 98 0.53 -0.56 -4.99
CA GLN A 98 0.87 0.44 -3.98
C GLN A 98 -0.20 0.49 -2.90
N GLY A 99 0.19 0.88 -1.69
CA GLY A 99 -0.76 1.11 -0.61
C GLY A 99 -0.06 1.43 0.70
N ALA A 100 -0.61 0.91 1.81
CA ALA A 100 -0.17 1.28 3.14
C ALA A 100 -0.03 0.06 4.05
N TRP A 101 0.81 0.20 5.08
CA TRP A 101 1.01 -0.82 6.11
C TRP A 101 1.06 -0.21 7.51
N LYS A 102 0.80 -1.08 8.49
CA LYS A 102 0.93 -0.77 9.92
C LYS A 102 1.45 -1.97 10.70
N CYS A 103 2.07 -1.68 11.83
CA CYS A 103 2.41 -2.70 12.81
C CYS A 103 1.16 -3.26 13.51
N ASN A 104 1.20 -4.56 13.81
CA ASN A 104 0.22 -5.30 14.57
C ASN A 104 0.92 -6.16 15.64
N GLY A 105 1.77 -5.51 16.45
CA GLY A 105 2.71 -6.15 17.38
C GLY A 105 4.17 -5.83 17.03
N LYS A 106 5.11 -6.39 17.81
CA LYS A 106 6.55 -6.06 17.71
C LYS A 106 7.22 -6.51 16.41
N THR A 107 6.71 -7.55 15.76
CA THR A 107 7.29 -8.11 14.53
C THR A 107 6.20 -8.56 13.55
N LYS A 108 5.00 -8.01 13.67
CA LYS A 108 3.85 -8.37 12.85
C LYS A 108 3.33 -7.14 12.15
N VAL A 109 2.89 -7.28 10.90
CA VAL A 109 2.33 -6.19 10.13
C VAL A 109 1.03 -6.60 9.45
N SER A 110 0.20 -5.60 9.21
CA SER A 110 -0.91 -5.64 8.29
C SER A 110 -0.63 -4.66 7.16
N ALA A 111 -0.73 -5.10 5.91
CA ALA A 111 -0.56 -4.23 4.76
C ALA A 111 -1.70 -4.43 3.76
N ARG A 112 -1.93 -3.42 2.93
CA ARG A 112 -2.89 -3.46 1.85
C ARG A 112 -2.26 -2.80 0.63
N SER A 113 -2.31 -3.47 -0.51
CA SER A 113 -1.96 -2.88 -1.80
C SER A 113 -3.15 -2.90 -2.76
N ILE A 114 -3.15 -1.92 -3.65
CA ILE A 114 -4.02 -1.83 -4.83
C ILE A 114 -3.14 -1.94 -6.07
N THR A 115 -3.52 -2.82 -6.98
CA THR A 115 -2.91 -2.99 -8.30
C THR A 115 -3.99 -2.87 -9.37
N PHE A 116 -3.61 -2.44 -10.55
CA PHE A 116 -4.47 -2.48 -11.73
C PHE A 116 -3.96 -3.58 -12.65
N ALA A 117 -4.78 -4.58 -12.90
CA ALA A 117 -4.47 -5.59 -13.90
C ALA A 117 -4.68 -4.97 -15.28
N PHE A 118 -3.64 -4.99 -16.12
CA PHE A 118 -3.77 -4.55 -17.50
C PHE A 118 -4.67 -5.50 -18.28
N PRO A 119 -5.58 -4.99 -19.14
CA PRO A 119 -6.28 -5.83 -20.08
C PRO A 119 -5.29 -6.44 -21.08
N GLY A 120 -5.54 -7.67 -21.53
CA GLY A 120 -4.73 -8.31 -22.57
C GLY A 120 -5.24 -9.71 -22.91
N SER A 121 -4.40 -10.51 -23.56
CA SER A 121 -4.80 -11.86 -24.01
C SER A 121 -5.24 -12.78 -22.88
N ALA A 122 -4.71 -12.57 -21.67
CA ALA A 122 -5.05 -13.37 -20.50
C ALA A 122 -6.24 -12.84 -19.69
N GLY A 123 -6.85 -11.69 -20.00
CA GLY A 123 -8.01 -11.23 -19.23
C GLY A 123 -8.39 -9.76 -19.40
N ALA A 124 -9.54 -9.40 -18.84
CA ALA A 124 -10.02 -8.03 -18.78
C ALA A 124 -9.27 -7.20 -17.72
N GLY A 125 -9.30 -5.88 -17.90
CA GLY A 125 -8.75 -4.97 -16.88
C GLY A 125 -9.58 -5.03 -15.59
N SER A 126 -8.91 -5.08 -14.45
CA SER A 126 -9.54 -5.12 -13.13
C SER A 126 -8.69 -4.43 -12.07
N ILE A 127 -9.30 -4.16 -10.91
CA ILE A 127 -8.56 -3.68 -9.73
C ILE A 127 -8.31 -4.88 -8.82
N GLY A 128 -7.04 -5.18 -8.57
CA GLY A 128 -6.64 -6.13 -7.55
C GLY A 128 -6.41 -5.43 -6.22
N ARG A 129 -7.03 -5.95 -5.16
CA ARG A 129 -6.63 -5.62 -3.78
C ARG A 129 -6.01 -6.84 -3.13
N ALA A 130 -4.81 -6.68 -2.62
CA ALA A 130 -4.13 -7.70 -1.82
C ALA A 130 -4.00 -7.21 -0.38
N ASP A 131 -4.60 -7.96 0.54
CA ASP A 131 -4.48 -7.76 1.98
C ASP A 131 -3.41 -8.73 2.52
N TYR A 132 -2.36 -8.20 3.15
CA TYR A 132 -1.23 -8.96 3.69
C TYR A 132 -1.28 -9.01 5.20
N GLN A 133 -1.03 -10.19 5.76
CA GLN A 133 -0.76 -10.39 7.17
C GLN A 133 0.57 -11.13 7.31
N ALA A 134 1.57 -10.50 7.92
CA ALA A 134 2.92 -11.05 7.94
C ALA A 134 3.59 -10.95 9.31
N SER A 135 4.49 -11.89 9.57
CA SER A 135 5.38 -11.93 10.71
C SER A 135 6.83 -11.90 10.22
N PHE A 136 7.67 -11.16 10.92
CA PHE A 136 9.08 -10.94 10.59
C PHE A 136 9.96 -11.53 11.68
N ASN A 137 11.07 -12.13 11.26
CA ASN A 137 12.13 -12.55 12.16
C ASN A 137 13.31 -11.57 11.97
N PRO A 138 13.57 -10.66 12.92
CA PRO A 138 14.65 -9.69 12.78
C PRO A 138 16.04 -10.33 12.85
N GLN A 139 16.19 -11.51 13.47
CA GLN A 139 17.47 -12.23 13.56
C GLN A 139 17.85 -12.85 12.21
N THR A 140 16.91 -13.51 11.54
CA THR A 140 17.15 -14.14 10.23
C THR A 140 16.81 -13.24 9.04
N GLN A 141 16.21 -12.08 9.32
CA GLN A 141 15.73 -11.10 8.33
C GLN A 141 14.75 -11.73 7.32
N THR A 142 13.93 -12.66 7.80
CA THR A 142 12.91 -13.34 7.00
C THR A 142 11.51 -12.80 7.29
N VAL A 143 10.63 -12.95 6.31
CA VAL A 143 9.20 -12.66 6.42
C VAL A 143 8.41 -13.89 6.02
N GLN A 144 7.27 -14.11 6.66
CA GLN A 144 6.29 -15.10 6.26
C GLN A 144 4.88 -14.61 6.56
N GLY A 145 3.91 -15.00 5.75
CA GLY A 145 2.55 -14.51 5.92
C GLY A 145 1.56 -15.06 4.93
N THR A 146 0.40 -14.42 4.90
CA THR A 146 -0.69 -14.70 3.98
C THR A 146 -1.07 -13.46 3.17
N ILE A 147 -1.55 -13.72 1.95
CA ILE A 147 -2.11 -12.74 1.02
C ILE A 147 -3.55 -13.14 0.77
N THR A 148 -4.50 -12.24 0.98
CA THR A 148 -5.87 -12.40 0.53
C THR A 148 -6.13 -11.49 -0.66
N LEU A 149 -6.35 -12.09 -1.83
CA LEU A 149 -6.60 -11.37 -3.08
C LEU A 149 -8.11 -11.21 -3.32
N ARG A 150 -8.50 -10.01 -3.71
CA ARG A 150 -9.84 -9.69 -4.25
C ARG A 150 -9.69 -8.97 -5.57
N LEU A 151 -10.61 -9.25 -6.49
CA LEU A 151 -10.72 -8.56 -7.77
C LEU A 151 -12.00 -7.75 -7.79
N PHE A 152 -11.90 -6.53 -8.32
CA PHE A 152 -13.00 -5.60 -8.44
C PHE A 152 -13.09 -5.09 -9.89
N ASN A 153 -14.30 -4.76 -10.33
CA ASN A 153 -14.50 -4.02 -11.57
C ASN A 153 -13.83 -2.64 -11.47
N LEU A 154 -13.44 -2.06 -12.61
CA LEU A 154 -12.76 -0.76 -12.66
C LEU A 154 -13.57 0.41 -12.08
N ASN A 155 -14.89 0.28 -12.01
CA ASN A 155 -15.80 1.28 -11.45
C ASN A 155 -16.20 1.00 -9.98
N ALA A 156 -15.71 -0.07 -9.38
CA ALA A 156 -16.01 -0.42 -7.99
C ALA A 156 -15.02 0.25 -7.02
N ASN A 157 -15.43 0.38 -5.75
CA ASN A 157 -14.56 0.88 -4.69
C ASN A 157 -13.80 -0.29 -4.04
N PRO A 158 -12.48 -0.45 -4.27
CA PRO A 158 -11.71 -1.56 -3.73
C PRO A 158 -11.44 -1.42 -2.23
N LEU A 159 -11.79 -0.30 -1.58
CA LEU A 159 -11.55 -0.12 -0.14
C LEU A 159 -12.60 -0.82 0.74
N LEU A 160 -13.73 -1.21 0.15
CA LEU A 160 -14.84 -1.88 0.84
C LEU A 160 -14.62 -3.40 0.93
N ASN A 161 -15.15 -4.03 1.98
CA ASN A 161 -15.11 -5.49 2.16
C ASN A 161 -16.39 -6.16 1.65
N ASN A 162 -16.87 -5.76 0.48
CA ASN A 162 -18.12 -6.22 -0.11
C ASN A 162 -17.96 -7.26 -1.23
N VAL A 163 -16.73 -7.70 -1.49
CA VAL A 163 -16.40 -8.74 -2.48
C VAL A 163 -15.65 -9.89 -1.81
N SER A 164 -16.02 -11.12 -2.16
CA SER A 164 -15.36 -12.34 -1.69
C SER A 164 -13.92 -12.44 -2.19
N PRO A 165 -13.00 -13.00 -1.40
CA PRO A 165 -11.66 -13.35 -1.88
C PRO A 165 -11.72 -14.28 -3.10
N VAL A 166 -10.87 -14.02 -4.10
CA VAL A 166 -10.64 -14.94 -5.23
C VAL A 166 -9.51 -15.93 -4.95
N GLY A 167 -8.69 -15.66 -3.93
CA GLY A 167 -7.60 -16.53 -3.54
C GLY A 167 -6.98 -16.11 -2.20
N THR A 168 -6.42 -17.10 -1.51
CA THR A 168 -5.56 -16.89 -0.34
C THR A 168 -4.27 -17.67 -0.54
N PHE A 169 -3.14 -16.99 -0.39
CA PHE A 169 -1.82 -17.54 -0.69
C PHE A 169 -0.91 -17.41 0.53
N ASN A 170 -0.07 -18.41 0.75
CA ASN A 170 1.03 -18.28 1.70
C ASN A 170 2.23 -17.67 0.98
N PHE A 171 3.06 -16.95 1.70
CA PHE A 171 4.34 -16.49 1.18
C PHE A 171 5.43 -16.51 2.25
N SER A 172 6.66 -16.59 1.78
CA SER A 172 7.86 -16.34 2.57
C SER A 172 8.81 -15.43 1.81
N GLY A 173 9.77 -14.82 2.49
CA GLY A 173 10.76 -13.97 1.84
C GLY A 173 11.97 -13.66 2.70
N GLN A 174 12.99 -13.13 2.03
CA GLN A 174 14.26 -12.71 2.61
C GLN A 174 14.46 -11.23 2.37
N GLN A 175 14.96 -10.50 3.38
CA GLN A 175 15.30 -9.08 3.23
C GLN A 175 16.42 -8.91 2.20
N ILE A 176 16.25 -7.95 1.30
CA ILE A 176 17.26 -7.55 0.34
C ILE A 176 18.25 -6.61 1.06
N LYS A 177 19.54 -6.90 0.99
CA LYS A 177 20.61 -6.10 1.59
C LYS A 177 21.56 -5.57 0.50
N PRO A 178 22.07 -4.34 0.64
CA PRO A 178 23.24 -3.92 -0.11
C PRO A 178 24.44 -4.76 0.32
N ASN A 179 25.32 -5.05 -0.62
CA ASN A 179 26.62 -5.68 -0.35
C ASN A 179 27.57 -4.70 0.36
#